data_AF-A0A3S3P723-F1
#
_entry.id   AF-A0A3S3P723-F1
#
_cell.length_a   1.000
_cell.length_b   1.000
_cell.length_c   1.000
_cell.angle_alpha   90.00
_cell.angle_beta   90.00
_cell.angle_gamma   90.00
#
_symmetry.space_group_name_H-M   'P 1'
#
loop_
_entity.id
_entity.type
_entity.pdbx_description
1 polymer ?
#
loop_
_entity_poly.entity_id
_entity_poly.type
_entity_poly.pdbx_seq_one_letter_code
_entity_poly.pdbx_strand_id
1 'polypeptide(L)'
;MHQLGVVSHNSLLSLSKTYGPLLHLQLDSVPTLIVSSAELAKEVMKHQDLNFCSMPAFMSQKRLSYDFQDIASVPYGEYWREMRKISIVELFSKKRIQSFGFIREEEVSQMITFVWGHFRNDEISPDLSKRTN
;
A
#
# COMPACT_ATOMS: atom_id res chain seq x y z
N MET A 1 11.08 -18.35 5.53
CA MET A 1 11.57 -17.05 6.00
C MET A 1 12.05 -17.09 7.46
N HIS A 2 13.27 -17.55 7.75
CA HIS A 2 13.81 -17.56 9.12
C HIS A 2 14.53 -16.25 9.50
N GLN A 3 14.80 -15.37 8.54
CA GLN A 3 15.55 -14.11 8.70
C GLN A 3 14.66 -12.91 9.08
N LEU A 4 13.35 -13.07 9.04
CA LEU A 4 12.37 -12.02 9.33
C LEU A 4 11.59 -12.38 10.58
N GLY A 5 11.46 -11.42 11.50
CA GLY A 5 10.59 -11.56 12.66
C GLY A 5 9.13 -11.34 12.30
N VAL A 6 8.26 -11.36 13.32
CA VAL A 6 6.80 -11.13 13.19
C VAL A 6 6.51 -9.82 12.45
N VAL A 7 7.32 -8.78 12.68
CA VAL A 7 7.20 -7.50 11.99
C VAL A 7 8.36 -7.34 11.01
N SER A 8 8.14 -7.77 9.77
CA SER A 8 9.21 -7.92 8.77
C SER A 8 9.96 -6.63 8.46
N HIS A 9 9.27 -5.49 8.38
CA HIS A 9 9.92 -4.20 8.08
C HIS A 9 10.90 -3.74 9.18
N ASN A 10 10.66 -4.11 10.45
CA ASN A 10 11.59 -3.81 11.55
C ASN A 10 12.86 -4.65 11.49
N SER A 11 12.74 -5.93 11.09
CA SER A 11 13.89 -6.79 10.84
C SER A 11 14.73 -6.26 9.69
N LEU A 12 14.10 -5.86 8.58
CA LEU A 12 14.79 -5.27 7.42
C LEU A 12 15.51 -3.96 7.78
N LEU A 13 14.88 -3.09 8.56
CA LEU A 13 15.52 -1.86 9.06
C LEU A 13 16.72 -2.14 9.97
N SER A 14 16.61 -3.15 10.85
CA SER A 14 17.73 -3.55 11.71
C SER A 14 18.91 -4.04 10.88
N LEU A 15 18.64 -4.87 9.85
CA LEU A 15 19.67 -5.32 8.92
C LEU A 15 20.30 -4.15 8.15
N SER A 16 19.51 -3.18 7.68
CA SER A 16 20.04 -2.02 6.94
C SER A 16 20.93 -1.13 7.80
N LYS A 17 20.67 -1.05 9.11
CA LYS A 17 21.55 -0.34 10.04
C LYS A 17 22.90 -1.03 10.22
N THR A 18 22.95 -2.36 10.15
CA THR A 18 24.18 -3.14 10.31
C THR A 18 25.00 -3.23 9.04
N TYR A 19 24.35 -3.46 7.89
CA TYR A 19 25.02 -3.80 6.64
C TYR A 19 24.98 -2.67 5.59
N GLY A 20 24.24 -1.61 5.86
CA GLY A 20 24.13 -0.44 4.98
C GLY A 20 22.75 -0.29 4.33
N PRO A 21 22.51 0.85 3.65
CA PRO A 21 21.19 1.22 3.13
C PRO A 21 20.78 0.48 1.84
N LEU A 22 21.67 -0.32 1.25
CA LEU A 22 21.39 -1.14 0.08
C LEU A 22 21.81 -2.58 0.38
N LEU A 23 20.83 -3.47 0.49
CA LEU A 23 21.08 -4.87 0.87
C LEU A 23 20.52 -5.84 -0.14
N HIS A 24 21.29 -6.86 -0.46
CA HIS A 24 20.82 -7.99 -1.23
C HIS A 24 20.52 -9.17 -0.27
N LEU A 25 19.28 -9.64 -0.28
CA LEU A 25 18.80 -10.75 0.56
C LEU A 25 18.08 -11.79 -0.30
N GLN A 26 18.24 -13.06 0.05
CA GLN A 26 17.45 -14.14 -0.54
C GLN A 26 16.21 -14.37 0.34
N LEU A 27 15.06 -13.84 -0.05
CA LEU A 27 13.79 -14.07 0.66
C LEU A 27 13.17 -15.38 0.14
N ASP A 28 13.37 -16.45 0.91
CA ASP A 28 13.11 -17.82 0.50
C ASP A 28 13.85 -18.18 -0.80
N SER A 29 13.17 -18.24 -1.94
CA SER A 29 13.77 -18.51 -3.26
C SER A 29 13.82 -17.28 -4.16
N VAL A 30 13.46 -16.10 -3.65
CA VAL A 30 13.38 -14.85 -4.42
C VAL A 30 14.52 -13.91 -4.04
N PRO A 31 15.46 -13.62 -4.96
CA PRO A 31 16.49 -12.60 -4.73
C PRO A 31 15.82 -11.23 -4.60
N THR A 32 16.15 -10.51 -3.55
CA THR A 32 15.49 -9.27 -3.16
C THR A 32 16.52 -8.19 -2.84
N LEU A 33 16.39 -7.03 -3.49
CA LEU A 33 17.16 -5.84 -3.16
C LEU A 33 16.35 -4.94 -2.23
N ILE A 34 16.89 -4.67 -1.05
CA ILE A 34 16.29 -3.79 -0.04
C ILE A 34 16.94 -2.42 -0.14
N VAL A 35 16.11 -1.39 -0.30
CA VAL A 35 16.52 0.01 -0.38
C VAL A 35 16.01 0.74 0.86
N SER A 36 16.92 1.27 1.67
CA SER A 36 16.62 1.87 2.98
C SER A 36 17.18 3.29 3.16
N SER A 37 17.43 4.01 2.06
CA SER A 37 17.70 5.45 2.09
C SER A 37 16.80 6.20 1.10
N ALA A 38 16.49 7.45 1.43
CA ALA A 38 15.68 8.32 0.57
C ALA A 38 16.37 8.63 -0.77
N GLU A 39 17.70 8.78 -0.75
CA GLU A 39 18.49 9.03 -1.97
C GLU A 39 18.44 7.84 -2.93
N LEU A 40 18.65 6.62 -2.44
CA LEU A 40 18.58 5.41 -3.26
C LEU A 40 17.13 5.11 -3.69
N ALA A 41 16.15 5.35 -2.83
CA ALA A 41 14.74 5.23 -3.20
C ALA A 41 14.38 6.18 -4.33
N LYS A 42 14.89 7.42 -4.33
CA LYS A 42 14.71 8.37 -5.43
C LYS A 42 15.38 7.85 -6.72
N GLU A 43 16.58 7.29 -6.63
CA GLU A 43 17.24 6.71 -7.80
C GLU A 43 16.38 5.61 -8.44
N VAL A 44 15.91 4.65 -7.64
CA VAL A 44 15.11 3.51 -8.10
C VAL A 44 13.71 3.94 -8.58
N MET A 45 13.01 4.78 -7.81
CA MET A 45 11.59 5.08 -8.05
C MET A 45 11.36 6.28 -8.99
N LYS A 46 12.39 7.08 -9.29
CA LYS A 46 12.27 8.25 -10.16
C LYS A 46 13.19 8.20 -11.37
N HIS A 47 14.49 7.94 -11.17
CA HIS A 47 15.45 7.98 -12.27
C HIS A 47 15.48 6.67 -13.06
N GLN A 48 15.19 5.56 -12.39
CA GLN A 48 15.15 4.22 -12.99
C GLN A 48 13.75 3.59 -12.94
N ASP A 49 12.71 4.42 -12.81
CA ASP A 49 11.33 3.98 -12.59
C ASP A 49 10.86 2.95 -13.63
N LEU A 50 11.16 3.16 -14.92
CA LEU A 50 10.81 2.22 -15.99
C LEU A 50 11.46 0.83 -15.83
N ASN A 51 12.66 0.75 -15.25
CA ASN A 51 13.35 -0.52 -15.02
C ASN A 51 12.77 -1.28 -13.82
N PHE A 52 12.20 -0.56 -12.84
CA PHE A 52 11.70 -1.11 -11.58
C PHE A 52 10.17 -1.05 -11.43
N CYS A 53 9.43 -0.60 -12.46
CA CYS A 53 7.98 -0.44 -12.39
C CYS A 53 7.20 -1.75 -12.48
N SER A 54 7.81 -2.82 -12.94
CA SER A 54 7.19 -4.15 -13.06
C SER A 54 7.22 -4.89 -11.72
N MET A 55 6.05 -5.40 -11.30
CA MET A 55 5.92 -6.20 -10.09
C MET A 55 6.32 -7.67 -10.33
N PRO A 56 7.00 -8.33 -9.37
CA PRO A 56 7.22 -9.77 -9.42
C PRO A 56 5.89 -10.54 -9.45
N ALA A 57 5.77 -11.50 -10.36
CA ALA A 57 4.54 -12.28 -10.51
C ALA A 57 4.43 -13.37 -9.43
N PHE A 58 3.59 -13.12 -8.41
CA PHE A 58 3.25 -14.14 -7.41
C PHE A 58 1.97 -14.89 -7.78
N MET A 59 1.91 -16.21 -7.53
CA MET A 59 0.71 -17.02 -7.84
C MET A 59 -0.54 -16.55 -7.07
N SER A 60 -0.37 -16.15 -5.81
CA SER A 60 -1.45 -15.57 -5.01
C SER A 60 -1.98 -14.28 -5.63
N GLN A 61 -1.07 -13.41 -6.06
CA GLN A 61 -1.40 -12.16 -6.73
C GLN A 61 -2.18 -12.45 -8.02
N LYS A 62 -1.68 -13.34 -8.89
CA LYS A 62 -2.37 -13.76 -10.13
C LYS A 62 -3.83 -14.13 -9.88
N ARG A 63 -4.10 -14.91 -8.83
CA ARG A 63 -5.45 -15.36 -8.50
C ARG A 63 -6.33 -14.20 -7.99
N LEU A 64 -5.80 -13.34 -7.13
CA LEU A 64 -6.53 -12.20 -6.56
C LEU A 64 -6.76 -11.08 -7.58
N SER A 65 -5.90 -10.98 -8.58
CA SER A 65 -5.89 -9.94 -9.60
C SER A 65 -6.61 -10.30 -10.89
N TYR A 66 -7.34 -11.42 -10.91
CA TYR A 66 -7.97 -11.96 -12.12
C TYR A 66 -6.95 -12.08 -13.27
N ASP A 67 -5.86 -12.81 -13.04
CA ASP A 67 -4.75 -12.98 -13.98
C ASP A 67 -4.02 -11.67 -14.31
N PHE A 68 -3.71 -10.86 -13.30
CA PHE A 68 -2.99 -9.57 -13.41
C PHE A 68 -3.71 -8.54 -14.27
N GLN A 69 -5.03 -8.45 -14.14
CA GLN A 69 -5.85 -7.48 -14.88
C GLN A 69 -6.21 -6.23 -14.05
N ASP A 70 -5.92 -6.25 -12.74
CA ASP A 70 -6.06 -5.07 -11.89
C ASP A 70 -4.93 -4.04 -12.12
N ILE A 71 -5.20 -2.77 -11.77
CA ILE A 71 -4.28 -1.65 -11.99
C ILE A 71 -3.01 -1.68 -11.13
N ALA A 72 -3.02 -2.37 -9.99
CA ALA A 72 -1.92 -2.45 -9.04
C ALA A 72 -0.91 -3.56 -9.36
N SER A 73 -1.34 -4.64 -10.03
CA SER A 73 -0.52 -5.82 -10.31
C SER A 73 -0.22 -6.08 -11.78
N VAL A 74 -0.98 -5.47 -12.72
CA VAL A 74 -0.72 -5.62 -14.15
C VAL A 74 0.68 -5.10 -14.50
N PRO A 75 1.47 -5.83 -15.32
CA PRO A 75 2.75 -5.34 -15.80
C PRO A 75 2.62 -4.00 -16.52
N TYR A 76 3.68 -3.19 -16.41
CA TYR A 76 3.72 -1.90 -17.09
C TYR A 76 3.61 -2.08 -18.62
N GLY A 77 2.69 -1.33 -19.23
CA GLY A 77 2.40 -1.40 -20.66
C GLY A 77 1.30 -0.41 -21.05
N GLU A 78 0.85 -0.46 -22.30
CA GLU A 78 -0.20 0.43 -22.81
C GLU A 78 -1.50 0.30 -22.02
N TYR A 79 -1.93 -0.93 -21.71
CA TYR A 79 -3.12 -1.17 -20.90
C TYR A 79 -3.03 -0.51 -19.52
N TRP A 80 -1.91 -0.70 -18.80
CA TRP A 80 -1.71 -0.07 -17.49
C TRP A 80 -1.74 1.46 -17.60
N ARG A 81 -1.12 2.04 -18.64
CA ARG A 81 -1.11 3.50 -18.85
C ARG A 81 -2.52 4.05 -19.07
N GLU A 82 -3.34 3.37 -19.86
CA GLU A 82 -4.72 3.77 -20.12
C GLU A 82 -5.60 3.62 -18.88
N MET A 83 -5.51 2.49 -18.16
CA MET A 83 -6.24 2.28 -16.92
C MET A 83 -5.84 3.29 -15.83
N ARG A 84 -4.56 3.66 -15.76
CA ARG A 84 -4.07 4.71 -14.85
C ARG A 84 -4.63 6.08 -15.23
N LYS A 85 -4.66 6.42 -16.51
CA LYS A 85 -5.26 7.67 -16.99
C LYS A 85 -6.74 7.75 -16.65
N ILE A 86 -7.52 6.71 -16.94
CA ILE A 86 -8.95 6.63 -16.58
C ILE A 86 -9.12 6.79 -15.08
N SER A 87 -8.36 6.04 -14.27
CA SER A 87 -8.44 6.11 -12.80
C SER A 87 -8.16 7.52 -12.27
N ILE A 88 -7.14 8.20 -12.81
CA ILE A 88 -6.80 9.58 -12.41
C ILE A 88 -7.92 10.56 -12.77
N VAL A 89 -8.50 10.45 -13.96
CA VAL A 89 -9.53 11.40 -14.43
C VAL A 89 -10.87 11.14 -13.74
N GLU A 90 -11.27 9.88 -13.66
CA GLU A 90 -12.62 9.52 -13.24
C GLU A 90 -12.77 9.26 -11.75
N LEU A 91 -11.73 8.78 -11.06
CA LEU A 91 -11.79 8.43 -9.64
C LEU A 91 -11.03 9.43 -8.76
N PHE A 92 -9.79 9.74 -9.15
CA PHE A 92 -8.87 10.52 -8.33
C PHE A 92 -8.75 11.99 -8.73
N SER A 93 -9.63 12.49 -9.60
CA SER A 93 -9.63 13.91 -9.97
C SER A 93 -10.16 14.76 -8.82
N LYS A 94 -9.64 15.99 -8.70
CA LYS A 94 -10.09 16.95 -7.67
C LYS A 94 -11.62 17.12 -7.68
N LYS A 95 -12.22 17.21 -8.86
CA LYS A 95 -13.68 17.33 -9.04
C LYS A 95 -14.40 16.11 -8.48
N ARG A 96 -13.95 14.89 -8.81
CA ARG A 96 -14.57 13.66 -8.28
C ARG A 96 -14.41 13.55 -6.77
N ILE A 97 -13.22 13.80 -6.25
CA ILE A 97 -12.94 13.76 -4.80
C ILE A 97 -13.86 14.73 -4.04
N GLN A 98 -14.05 15.95 -4.56
CA GLN A 98 -14.95 16.94 -3.97
C GLN A 98 -16.41 16.53 -4.04
N SER A 99 -16.85 15.91 -5.14
CA SER A 99 -18.25 15.46 -5.28
C SER A 99 -18.66 14.42 -4.22
N PHE A 100 -17.71 13.62 -3.71
CA PHE A 100 -17.93 12.68 -2.60
C PHE A 100 -17.60 13.27 -1.22
N GLY A 101 -17.42 14.59 -1.11
CA GLY A 101 -17.09 15.26 0.14
C GLY A 101 -18.12 15.01 1.24
N PHE A 102 -19.40 15.18 0.91
CA PHE A 102 -20.51 15.01 1.86
C PHE A 102 -20.57 13.60 2.46
N ILE A 103 -20.28 12.56 1.66
CA ILE A 103 -20.26 11.17 2.14
C ILE A 103 -19.17 11.00 3.20
N ARG A 104 -17.96 11.54 2.97
CA ARG A 104 -16.88 11.47 3.96
C ARG A 104 -17.21 12.24 5.23
N GLU A 105 -17.83 13.41 5.10
CA GLU A 105 -18.28 14.20 6.25
C GLU A 105 -19.33 13.44 7.08
N GLU A 106 -20.27 12.77 6.40
CA GLU A 106 -21.26 11.91 7.03
C GLU A 106 -20.62 10.73 7.77
N GLU A 107 -19.77 9.94 7.11
CA GLU A 107 -19.07 8.80 7.72
C GLU A 107 -18.26 9.21 8.95
N VAL A 108 -17.56 10.35 8.88
CA VAL A 108 -16.80 10.90 10.00
C VAL A 108 -17.74 11.36 11.13
N SER A 109 -18.85 12.03 10.81
CA SER A 109 -19.85 12.44 11.79
C SER A 109 -20.42 11.22 12.53
N GLN A 110 -20.78 10.16 11.80
CA GLN A 110 -21.26 8.93 12.40
C GLN A 110 -20.19 8.23 13.25
N MET A 111 -18.91 8.30 12.85
CA MET A 111 -17.79 7.80 13.66
C MET A 111 -17.68 8.57 14.98
N ILE A 112 -17.77 9.89 14.93
CA ILE A 112 -17.75 10.76 16.11
C ILE A 112 -18.92 10.43 17.04
N THR A 113 -20.15 10.35 16.52
CA THR A 113 -21.34 10.01 17.32
C THR A 113 -21.21 8.65 18.00
N PHE A 114 -20.69 7.64 17.30
CA PHE A 114 -20.45 6.31 17.86
C PHE A 114 -19.46 6.34 19.02
N VAL A 115 -18.32 7.01 18.84
CA VAL A 115 -17.31 7.16 19.88
C VAL A 115 -17.89 7.89 21.09
N TRP A 116 -18.63 8.98 20.87
CA TRP A 116 -19.31 9.72 21.94
C TRP A 116 -20.37 8.88 22.68
N GLY A 117 -21.10 8.01 21.97
CA GLY A 117 -22.07 7.09 22.58
C GLY A 117 -21.42 6.14 23.57
N HIS A 118 -20.29 5.52 23.19
CA HIS A 118 -19.54 4.63 24.10
C HIS A 118 -19.00 5.36 25.33
N PHE A 119 -18.49 6.58 25.17
CA PHE A 119 -18.04 7.39 26.31
C PHE A 119 -19.16 7.74 27.29
N ARG A 120 -20.40 7.96 26.82
CA ARG A 120 -21.54 8.29 27.68
C ARG A 120 -22.07 7.10 28.48
N ASN A 121 -21.85 5.88 28.00
CA ASN A 121 -22.36 4.67 28.62
C ASN A 121 -21.35 4.01 29.58
N ASP A 122 -20.23 4.67 29.89
CA ASP A 122 -19.09 4.11 30.65
C ASP A 122 -18.61 2.75 30.10
N GLU A 123 -18.80 2.52 28.80
CA GLU A 123 -18.39 1.28 28.15
C GLU A 123 -16.88 1.31 27.86
N ILE A 124 -16.27 0.11 27.83
CA ILE A 124 -14.87 -0.10 27.42
C ILE A 124 -14.63 0.62 26.09
N SER A 125 -13.45 1.24 25.94
CA SER A 125 -13.05 1.95 24.72
C SER A 125 -13.45 1.19 23.45
N PRO A 126 -14.15 1.83 22.50
CA PRO A 126 -14.70 1.15 21.34
C PRO A 126 -13.60 0.54 20.46
N ASP A 127 -13.80 -0.71 20.04
CA ASP A 127 -12.95 -1.35 19.04
C ASP A 127 -13.29 -0.82 17.64
N LEU A 128 -12.52 0.17 17.20
CA LEU A 128 -12.71 0.84 15.91
C LEU A 128 -12.49 -0.08 14.70
N SER A 129 -11.84 -1.24 14.88
CA SER A 129 -11.54 -2.17 13.78
C SER A 129 -12.75 -3.00 13.32
N LYS A 130 -13.80 -3.11 14.15
CA LYS A 130 -14.97 -3.97 13.89
C LYS A 130 -16.12 -3.27 13.15
N ARG A 131 -15.98 -1.98 12.83
CA ARG A 131 -17.06 -1.15 12.28
C ARG A 131 -17.11 -1.10 10.74
N THR A 132 -16.31 -1.89 10.04
CA THR A 132 -16.42 -1.99 8.57
C THR A 132 -17.71 -2.72 8.21
N ASN A 133 -18.66 -1.98 7.62
CA ASN A 133 -19.93 -2.47 7.06
C ASN A 133 -19.74 -3.56 6.01
#